data_AF-A0A6M8VMW8-F1
#
_entry.id   AF-A0A6M8VMW8-F1
#
_cell.length_a   1.000
_cell.length_b   1.000
_cell.length_c   1.000
_cell.angle_alpha   90.00
_cell.angle_beta   90.00
_cell.angle_gamma   90.00
#
_symmetry.space_group_name_H-M   'P 1'
#
loop_
_entity.id
_entity.type
_entity.pdbx_description
1 polymer ?
#
loop_
_entity_poly.entity_id
_entity_poly.type
_entity_poly.pdbx_seq_one_letter_code
_entity_poly.pdbx_strand_id
1 'polypeptide(L)'
;MATKNKSWEYQSSIHNWDMTLEMAQQLTVVGKVSAQGSLNLGDVLDERSKGNGLVNTNGLRFGLLTGGMLLSYCAVESFINSAAEMLTGYESFPDFDRDGFNKESGFWSRLKKVYKHVGIEVDKGKEPFQSILELHEWRKSVVHAKPVMVSAENIDPSDREVLHRLHESQSNKDFLREVNENAAGRFYEAAYDVIHMFIDTTNLKPITSAIYTPQGK
;
A
#
# COMPACT_ATOMS: atom_id res chain seq x y z
N MET A 1 -22.11 32.51 -28.68
CA MET A 1 -21.92 32.14 -27.26
C MET A 1 -20.78 31.16 -27.18
N ALA A 2 -19.63 31.56 -26.62
CA ALA A 2 -18.49 30.67 -26.47
C ALA A 2 -18.77 29.67 -25.33
N THR A 3 -18.70 28.37 -25.63
CA THR A 3 -18.72 27.29 -24.65
C THR A 3 -17.49 27.44 -23.74
N LYS A 4 -17.70 27.85 -22.48
CA LYS A 4 -16.65 27.79 -21.46
C LYS A 4 -16.21 26.33 -21.31
N ASN A 5 -14.95 26.05 -21.64
CA ASN A 5 -14.30 24.80 -21.29
C ASN A 5 -14.35 24.66 -19.76
N LYS A 6 -15.10 23.67 -19.28
CA LYS A 6 -15.04 23.23 -17.88
C LYS A 6 -13.75 22.43 -17.75
N SER A 7 -12.69 23.01 -17.18
CA SER A 7 -11.51 22.24 -16.75
C SER A 7 -11.82 21.56 -15.42
N TRP A 8 -11.46 20.29 -15.35
CA TRP A 8 -11.65 19.44 -14.17
C TRP A 8 -10.36 19.49 -13.37
N GLU A 9 -10.44 19.79 -12.08
CA GLU A 9 -9.29 19.71 -11.19
C GLU A 9 -9.54 18.57 -10.21
N TYR A 10 -8.78 17.48 -10.38
CA TYR A 10 -8.75 16.39 -9.41
C TYR A 10 -7.95 16.87 -8.20
N GLN A 11 -8.62 17.13 -7.07
CA GLN A 11 -7.88 17.32 -5.82
C GLN A 11 -7.32 15.96 -5.41
N SER A 12 -6.03 15.78 -5.68
CA SER A 12 -5.24 14.59 -5.39
C SER A 12 -5.11 14.24 -3.90
N SER A 13 -5.76 15.00 -3.01
CA SER A 13 -5.65 14.85 -1.56
C SER A 13 -6.47 13.69 -0.98
N ILE A 14 -7.38 13.10 -1.75
CA ILE A 14 -8.22 12.00 -1.30
C ILE A 14 -8.13 10.90 -2.38
N HIS A 15 -7.38 9.82 -2.12
CA HIS A 15 -7.29 8.68 -3.05
C HIS A 15 -8.47 7.72 -2.79
N ASN A 16 -8.95 7.02 -3.82
CA ASN A 16 -10.07 6.09 -3.68
C ASN A 16 -9.62 4.81 -2.94
N TRP A 17 -9.74 4.82 -1.61
CA TRP A 17 -9.19 3.76 -0.76
C TRP A 17 -9.90 2.42 -0.98
N ASP A 18 -11.18 2.43 -1.36
CA ASP A 18 -11.96 1.22 -1.61
C ASP A 18 -11.46 0.48 -2.86
N MET A 19 -11.26 1.20 -3.97
CA MET A 19 -10.68 0.70 -5.21
C MET A 19 -9.22 0.27 -4.97
N THR A 20 -8.49 1.02 -4.15
CA THR A 20 -7.11 0.65 -3.78
C THR A 20 -7.08 -0.67 -3.01
N LEU A 21 -8.00 -0.87 -2.06
CA LEU A 21 -8.14 -2.09 -1.29
C LEU A 21 -8.62 -3.26 -2.16
N GLU A 22 -9.53 -3.02 -3.10
CA GLU A 22 -9.99 -4.02 -4.06
C GLU A 22 -8.84 -4.49 -4.96
N MET A 23 -8.07 -3.55 -5.52
CA MET A 23 -6.88 -3.89 -6.32
C MET A 23 -5.83 -4.64 -5.48
N ALA A 24 -5.66 -4.26 -4.20
CA ALA A 24 -4.79 -4.98 -3.29
C ALA A 24 -5.22 -6.45 -3.12
N GLN A 25 -6.52 -6.69 -2.99
CA GLN A 25 -7.10 -8.04 -2.93
C GLN A 25 -6.82 -8.81 -4.22
N GLN A 26 -7.14 -8.22 -5.37
CA GLN A 26 -6.98 -8.87 -6.67
C GLN A 26 -5.53 -9.29 -6.91
N LEU A 27 -4.56 -8.39 -6.67
CA LEU A 27 -3.14 -8.72 -6.80
C LEU A 27 -2.69 -9.81 -5.84
N THR A 28 -3.19 -9.79 -4.60
CA THR A 28 -2.91 -10.83 -3.59
C THR A 28 -3.45 -12.18 -4.02
N VAL A 29 -4.70 -12.24 -4.52
CA VAL A 29 -5.34 -13.47 -5.01
C VAL A 29 -4.62 -14.00 -6.25
N VAL A 30 -4.38 -13.17 -7.26
CA VAL A 30 -3.67 -13.60 -8.48
C VAL A 30 -2.24 -14.06 -8.13
N GLY A 31 -1.56 -13.35 -7.23
CA GLY A 31 -0.25 -13.74 -6.71
C GLY A 31 -0.28 -15.13 -6.05
N LYS A 32 -1.25 -15.37 -5.17
CA LYS A 32 -1.47 -16.68 -4.50
C LYS A 32 -1.72 -17.81 -5.49
N VAL A 33 -2.59 -17.60 -6.47
CA VAL A 33 -2.95 -18.65 -7.45
C VAL A 33 -1.80 -18.89 -8.45
N SER A 34 -1.01 -17.87 -8.77
CA SER A 34 0.17 -18.01 -9.62
C SER A 34 1.23 -18.97 -9.04
N ALA A 35 1.27 -19.11 -7.71
CA ALA A 35 2.17 -20.04 -7.00
C ALA A 35 1.76 -21.51 -7.15
N GLN A 36 0.49 -21.79 -7.44
CA GLN A 36 -0.08 -23.13 -7.48
C GLN A 36 -0.03 -23.76 -8.88
N GLY A 37 0.68 -23.15 -9.84
CA GLY A 37 0.82 -23.66 -11.22
C GLY A 37 -0.51 -23.73 -12.00
N SER A 38 -1.58 -23.15 -11.48
CA SER A 38 -2.95 -23.35 -11.98
C SER A 38 -3.46 -22.21 -12.88
N LEU A 39 -2.64 -21.20 -13.14
CA LEU A 39 -2.94 -20.12 -14.09
C LEU A 39 -1.98 -20.19 -15.28
N ASN A 40 -2.52 -20.37 -16.48
CA ASN A 40 -1.86 -19.90 -17.69
C ASN A 40 -1.93 -18.36 -17.66
N LEU A 41 -0.97 -17.71 -16.99
CA LEU A 41 -0.92 -16.24 -16.91
C LEU A 41 -0.77 -15.56 -18.28
N GLY A 42 -0.50 -16.32 -19.35
CA GLY A 42 -0.57 -15.85 -20.74
C GLY A 42 -1.97 -15.47 -21.22
N ASP A 43 -3.03 -15.90 -20.54
CA ASP A 43 -4.41 -15.50 -20.84
C ASP A 43 -4.82 -14.19 -20.12
N VAL A 44 -4.07 -13.81 -19.08
CA VAL A 44 -4.32 -12.60 -18.27
C VAL A 44 -3.39 -11.44 -18.67
N LEU A 45 -2.19 -11.76 -19.19
CA LEU A 45 -1.20 -10.79 -19.62
C LEU A 45 -1.08 -10.80 -21.15
N ASP A 46 -1.32 -9.62 -21.72
CA ASP A 46 -1.27 -9.24 -23.15
C ASP A 46 -0.44 -10.18 -24.05
N GLU A 47 -1.02 -10.56 -25.21
CA GLU A 47 -0.50 -11.55 -26.18
C GLU A 47 0.90 -11.25 -26.74
N ARG A 48 1.46 -10.08 -26.43
CA ARG A 48 2.82 -9.65 -26.81
C ARG A 48 3.93 -10.46 -26.15
N SER A 49 3.62 -11.29 -25.16
CA SER A 49 4.59 -12.17 -24.50
C SER A 49 4.85 -13.49 -25.27
N LYS A 50 4.21 -13.71 -26.42
CA LYS A 50 4.39 -14.88 -27.32
C LYS A 50 5.75 -14.91 -28.05
N GLY A 51 6.81 -14.41 -27.43
CA GLY A 51 8.18 -14.46 -27.97
C GLY A 51 9.10 -15.22 -27.03
N ASN A 52 9.25 -16.53 -27.23
CA ASN A 52 10.34 -17.43 -26.77
C ASN A 52 10.99 -17.25 -25.37
N GLY A 53 10.39 -16.51 -24.45
CA GLY A 53 10.86 -16.36 -23.08
C GLY A 53 9.95 -17.14 -22.15
N LEU A 54 10.49 -18.12 -21.42
CA LEU A 54 9.83 -18.62 -20.21
C LEU A 54 9.38 -17.42 -19.39
N VAL A 55 8.06 -17.23 -19.24
CA VAL A 55 7.53 -16.24 -18.30
C VAL A 55 8.13 -16.59 -16.95
N ASN A 56 8.98 -15.71 -16.41
CA ASN A 56 9.56 -15.89 -15.09
C ASN A 56 8.43 -15.75 -14.07
N THR A 57 7.72 -16.85 -13.83
CA THR A 57 6.55 -16.95 -12.95
C THR A 57 6.87 -16.48 -11.53
N ASN A 58 8.13 -16.69 -11.09
CA ASN A 58 8.60 -16.23 -9.78
C ASN A 58 8.73 -14.70 -9.71
N GLY A 59 9.29 -14.06 -10.74
CA GLY A 59 9.40 -12.60 -10.79
C GLY A 59 8.04 -11.91 -10.86
N LEU A 60 7.11 -12.47 -11.63
CA LEU A 60 5.75 -11.97 -11.72
C LEU A 60 4.97 -12.15 -10.41
N ARG A 61 5.04 -13.32 -9.78
CA ARG A 61 4.45 -13.59 -8.46
C ARG A 61 4.96 -12.62 -7.41
N PHE A 62 6.27 -12.41 -7.35
CA PHE A 62 6.88 -11.44 -6.44
C PHE A 62 6.30 -10.03 -6.66
N GLY A 63 6.19 -9.59 -7.92
CA GLY A 63 5.60 -8.30 -8.27
C GLY A 63 4.13 -8.16 -7.85
N LEU A 64 3.31 -9.19 -8.08
CA LEU A 64 1.90 -9.22 -7.69
C LEU A 64 1.73 -9.14 -6.18
N LEU A 65 2.45 -9.97 -5.42
CA LEU A 65 2.38 -9.99 -3.96
C LEU A 65 2.89 -8.68 -3.35
N THR A 66 4.01 -8.16 -3.86
CA THR A 66 4.55 -6.85 -3.46
C THR A 66 3.53 -5.73 -3.72
N GLY A 67 2.90 -5.75 -4.91
CA GLY A 67 1.86 -4.80 -5.27
C GLY A 67 0.65 -4.88 -4.34
N GLY A 68 0.18 -6.10 -4.02
CA GLY A 68 -0.91 -6.32 -3.08
C GLY A 68 -0.61 -5.79 -1.67
N MET A 69 0.58 -6.06 -1.15
CA MET A 69 1.04 -5.56 0.15
C MET A 69 1.13 -4.03 0.16
N LEU A 70 1.74 -3.43 -0.86
CA LEU A 70 1.90 -1.98 -0.97
C LEU A 70 0.54 -1.26 -1.09
N LEU A 71 -0.36 -1.78 -1.94
CA LEU A 71 -1.70 -1.20 -2.09
C LEU A 71 -2.54 -1.35 -0.81
N SER A 72 -2.38 -2.44 -0.06
CA SER A 72 -3.03 -2.58 1.26
C SER A 72 -2.63 -1.45 2.21
N TYR A 73 -1.34 -1.10 2.25
CA TYR A 73 -0.85 0.02 3.05
C TYR A 73 -1.39 1.38 2.54
N CYS A 74 -1.35 1.61 1.22
CA CYS A 74 -1.87 2.83 0.61
C CYS A 74 -3.38 3.01 0.84
N ALA A 75 -4.15 1.91 0.85
CA ALA A 75 -5.57 1.94 1.15
C ALA A 75 -5.82 2.48 2.56
N VAL A 76 -5.09 1.99 3.57
CA VAL A 76 -5.21 2.47 4.96
C VAL A 76 -4.78 3.95 5.06
N GLU A 77 -3.66 4.33 4.45
CA GLU A 77 -3.22 5.74 4.43
C GLU A 77 -4.26 6.67 3.82
N SER A 78 -4.84 6.28 2.68
CA SER A 78 -5.86 7.08 2.02
C SER A 78 -7.16 7.13 2.82
N PHE A 79 -7.56 6.00 3.42
CA PHE A 79 -8.73 5.91 4.27
C PHE A 79 -8.62 6.88 5.45
N ILE A 80 -7.47 6.92 6.15
CA ILE A 80 -7.26 7.83 7.29
C ILE A 80 -7.47 9.29 6.88
N ASN A 81 -6.96 9.69 5.72
CA ASN A 81 -7.14 11.05 5.21
C ASN A 81 -8.62 11.35 4.89
N SER A 82 -9.31 10.38 4.29
CA SER A 82 -10.75 10.48 3.95
C SER A 82 -11.61 10.55 5.22
N ALA A 83 -11.29 9.73 6.23
CA ALA A 83 -11.95 9.71 7.53
C ALA A 83 -11.76 11.04 8.26
N ALA A 84 -10.54 11.58 8.29
CA ALA A 84 -10.27 12.88 8.91
C ALA A 84 -11.02 14.05 8.24
N GLU A 85 -11.16 14.02 6.90
CA GLU A 85 -12.00 14.99 6.19
C GLU A 85 -13.48 14.85 6.61
N MET A 86 -14.00 13.62 6.62
CA MET A 86 -15.38 13.35 7.00
C MET A 86 -15.68 13.74 8.45
N LEU A 87 -14.79 13.44 9.40
CA LEU A 87 -14.95 13.82 10.81
C LEU A 87 -15.00 15.34 11.00
N THR A 88 -14.33 16.10 10.14
CA THR A 88 -14.36 17.58 10.19
C THR A 88 -15.73 18.14 9.77
N GLY A 89 -16.46 17.42 8.91
CA GLY A 89 -17.75 17.85 8.36
C GLY A 89 -18.98 17.33 9.11
N TYR A 90 -18.82 16.45 10.11
CA TYR A 90 -19.94 15.79 10.79
C TYR A 90 -20.22 16.40 12.18
N GLU A 91 -21.49 16.71 12.45
CA GLU A 91 -21.95 17.27 13.74
C GLU A 91 -21.68 16.34 14.93
N SER A 92 -21.57 15.03 14.71
CA SER A 92 -21.24 14.06 15.76
C SER A 92 -19.79 14.15 16.26
N PHE A 93 -18.93 14.90 15.57
CA PHE A 93 -17.50 15.03 15.90
C PHE A 93 -17.05 16.51 15.91
N PRO A 94 -17.69 17.37 16.72
CA PRO A 94 -17.46 18.82 16.67
C PRO A 94 -16.04 19.21 17.11
N ASP A 95 -15.38 18.36 17.87
CA ASP A 95 -14.06 18.62 18.46
C ASP A 95 -12.89 18.07 17.61
N PHE A 96 -13.16 17.55 16.40
CA PHE A 96 -12.09 17.01 15.56
C PHE A 96 -11.20 18.13 15.01
N ASP A 97 -9.99 18.24 15.57
CA ASP A 97 -8.98 19.21 15.16
C ASP A 97 -8.26 18.81 13.85
N ARG A 98 -8.81 19.30 12.72
CA ARG A 98 -8.26 19.09 11.37
C ARG A 98 -6.87 19.70 11.18
N ASP A 99 -6.64 20.89 11.74
CA ASP A 99 -5.36 21.59 11.60
C ASP A 99 -4.23 20.82 12.30
N GLY A 100 -4.48 20.32 13.50
CA GLY A 100 -3.52 19.46 14.17
C GLY A 100 -3.38 18.12 13.47
N PHE A 101 -4.43 17.55 12.86
CA PHE A 101 -4.29 16.33 12.03
C PHE A 101 -3.30 16.56 10.87
N ASN A 102 -3.40 17.69 10.19
CA ASN A 102 -2.51 18.03 9.07
C ASN A 102 -1.05 18.27 9.52
N LYS A 103 -0.84 18.69 10.77
CA LYS A 103 0.49 18.87 11.37
C LYS A 103 1.16 17.56 11.80
N GLU A 104 0.41 16.46 11.92
CA GLU A 104 1.00 15.16 12.23
C GLU A 104 1.84 14.66 11.06
N SER A 105 3.11 14.34 11.33
CA SER A 105 4.06 13.85 10.31
C SER A 105 4.05 12.32 10.16
N GLY A 106 3.51 11.59 11.15
CA GLY A 106 3.57 10.13 11.20
C GLY A 106 2.23 9.45 10.92
N PHE A 107 2.29 8.36 10.13
CA PHE A 107 1.16 7.47 9.88
C PHE A 107 0.40 7.09 11.17
N TRP A 108 1.14 6.61 12.18
CA TRP A 108 0.56 6.18 13.44
C TRP A 108 -0.08 7.30 14.25
N SER A 109 0.48 8.50 14.22
CA SER A 109 -0.12 9.65 14.92
C SER A 109 -1.43 10.05 14.27
N ARG A 110 -1.49 10.06 12.92
CA ARG A 110 -2.73 10.31 12.16
C ARG A 110 -3.79 9.27 12.41
N LEU A 111 -3.43 7.98 12.33
CA LEU A 111 -4.34 6.87 12.62
C LEU A 111 -4.90 6.98 14.04
N LYS A 112 -4.03 7.15 15.05
CA LYS A 112 -4.43 7.32 16.45
C LYS A 112 -5.35 8.51 16.65
N LYS A 113 -5.07 9.65 16.00
CA LYS A 113 -5.92 10.84 16.11
C LYS A 113 -7.31 10.58 15.58
N VAL A 114 -7.45 9.97 14.40
CA VAL A 114 -8.77 9.59 13.84
C VAL A 114 -9.49 8.58 14.74
N TYR A 115 -8.80 7.51 15.14
CA TYR A 115 -9.42 6.37 15.84
C TYR A 115 -9.84 6.74 17.26
N LYS A 116 -9.05 7.57 17.94
CA LYS A 116 -9.39 8.10 19.27
C LYS A 116 -10.71 8.88 19.25
N HIS A 117 -11.00 9.64 18.20
CA HIS A 117 -12.24 10.44 18.12
C HIS A 117 -13.49 9.60 17.93
N VAL A 118 -13.34 8.37 17.44
CA VAL A 118 -14.45 7.42 17.26
C VAL A 118 -14.46 6.34 18.33
N GLY A 119 -13.68 6.51 19.40
CA GLY A 119 -13.65 5.59 20.55
C GLY A 119 -12.87 4.29 20.32
N ILE A 120 -12.06 4.19 19.27
CA ILE A 120 -11.26 2.99 18.99
C ILE A 120 -9.84 3.17 19.55
N GLU A 121 -9.41 2.20 20.36
CA GLU A 121 -8.04 2.14 20.88
C GLU A 121 -7.08 1.48 19.89
N VAL A 122 -5.98 2.17 19.56
CA VAL A 122 -4.94 1.66 18.66
C VAL A 122 -3.81 1.01 19.48
N ASP A 123 -3.86 -0.31 19.60
CA ASP A 123 -2.86 -1.14 20.30
C ASP A 123 -2.00 -1.92 19.29
N LYS A 124 -0.76 -1.46 19.08
CA LYS A 124 0.18 -2.10 18.13
C LYS A 124 0.63 -3.51 18.53
N GLY A 125 0.32 -3.95 19.75
CA GLY A 125 0.63 -5.31 20.22
C GLY A 125 -0.48 -6.32 19.93
N LYS A 126 -1.58 -5.90 19.28
CA LYS A 126 -2.73 -6.74 18.95
C LYS A 126 -3.16 -6.57 17.50
N GLU A 127 -3.76 -7.60 16.95
CA GLU A 127 -4.39 -7.51 15.63
C GLU A 127 -5.61 -6.57 15.66
N PRO A 128 -5.89 -5.84 14.57
CA PRO A 128 -5.16 -5.83 13.29
C PRO A 128 -3.92 -4.89 13.26
N PHE A 129 -3.70 -4.08 14.30
CA PHE A 129 -2.66 -3.05 14.30
C PHE A 129 -1.24 -3.60 14.34
N GLN A 130 -1.03 -4.79 14.90
CA GLN A 130 0.25 -5.49 14.85
C GLN A 130 0.65 -5.78 13.39
N SER A 131 -0.24 -6.37 12.59
CA SER A 131 0.02 -6.62 11.18
C SER A 131 0.22 -5.33 10.37
N ILE A 132 -0.49 -4.24 10.70
CA ILE A 132 -0.23 -2.93 10.10
C ILE A 132 1.13 -2.34 10.48
N LEU A 133 1.63 -2.61 11.70
CA LEU A 133 2.99 -2.20 12.11
C LEU A 133 4.05 -2.92 11.28
N GLU A 134 3.90 -4.23 11.12
CA GLU A 134 4.81 -5.01 10.30
C GLU A 134 4.77 -4.57 8.83
N LEU A 135 3.58 -4.31 8.29
CA LEU A 135 3.43 -3.76 6.94
C LEU A 135 4.08 -2.37 6.78
N HIS A 136 3.95 -1.50 7.80
CA HIS A 136 4.59 -0.17 7.81
C HIS A 136 6.12 -0.27 7.80
N GLU A 137 6.69 -1.15 8.62
CA GLU A 137 8.14 -1.36 8.67
C GLU A 137 8.66 -2.03 7.39
N TRP A 138 7.92 -3.01 6.85
CA TRP A 138 8.20 -3.58 5.53
C TRP A 138 8.23 -2.49 4.44
N ARG A 139 7.20 -1.64 4.36
CA ARG A 139 7.14 -0.54 3.37
C ARG A 139 8.32 0.41 3.51
N LYS A 140 8.72 0.75 4.74
CA LYS A 140 9.92 1.58 4.98
C LYS A 140 11.19 0.91 4.46
N SER A 141 11.32 -0.40 4.66
CA SER A 141 12.46 -1.16 4.14
C SER A 141 12.53 -1.12 2.61
N VAL A 142 11.38 -1.21 1.93
CA VAL A 142 11.28 -1.12 0.46
C VAL A 142 11.63 0.28 -0.04
N VAL A 143 11.10 1.33 0.59
CA VAL A 143 11.32 2.73 0.16
C VAL A 143 12.75 3.21 0.42
N HIS A 144 13.41 2.68 1.45
CA HIS A 144 14.79 3.01 1.78
C HIS A 144 15.80 1.98 1.29
N ALA A 145 15.36 0.97 0.52
CA ALA A 145 16.26 0.01 -0.10
C ALA A 145 17.23 0.75 -1.04
N LYS A 146 18.53 0.68 -0.73
CA LYS A 146 19.55 1.23 -1.64
C LYS A 146 19.53 0.41 -2.94
N PRO A 147 19.54 1.05 -4.12
CA PRO A 147 19.68 0.35 -5.38
C PRO A 147 20.90 -0.58 -5.31
N VAL A 148 20.71 -1.85 -5.58
CA VAL A 148 21.85 -2.75 -5.78
C VAL A 148 22.41 -2.37 -7.15
N MET A 149 23.42 -1.49 -7.14
CA MET A 149 24.23 -1.22 -8.32
C MET A 149 25.00 -2.51 -8.63
N VAL A 150 24.53 -3.27 -9.62
CA VAL A 150 25.29 -4.41 -10.16
C VAL A 150 26.23 -3.83 -11.20
N SER A 151 27.42 -3.38 -10.79
CA SER A 151 28.51 -3.21 -11.75
C SER A 151 28.94 -4.61 -12.20
N ALA A 152 29.04 -4.82 -13.51
CA ALA A 152 29.69 -6.00 -14.04
C ALA A 152 31.20 -5.85 -13.79
N GLU A 153 31.64 -6.18 -12.59
CA GLU A 153 33.06 -6.25 -12.26
C GLU A 153 33.60 -7.62 -12.64
N ASN A 154 34.71 -7.66 -13.38
CA ASN A 154 35.48 -8.88 -13.59
C ASN A 154 36.06 -9.29 -12.24
N ILE A 155 35.40 -10.25 -11.59
CA ILE A 155 35.86 -10.81 -10.33
C ILE A 155 36.96 -11.83 -10.64
N ASP A 156 38.17 -11.59 -10.15
CA ASP A 156 39.21 -12.62 -10.10
C ASP A 156 38.81 -13.68 -9.06
N PRO A 157 38.59 -14.95 -9.46
CA PRO A 157 38.19 -16.02 -8.53
C PRO A 157 39.24 -16.33 -7.45
N SER A 158 40.47 -15.85 -7.60
CA SER A 158 41.55 -16.04 -6.63
C SER A 158 41.59 -14.96 -5.54
N ASP A 159 40.88 -13.84 -5.71
CA ASP A 159 40.78 -12.78 -4.72
C ASP A 159 39.77 -13.15 -3.63
N ARG A 160 40.28 -13.73 -2.54
CA ARG A 160 39.50 -14.14 -1.37
C ARG A 160 38.79 -12.97 -0.69
N GLU A 161 39.30 -11.75 -0.80
CA GLU A 161 38.72 -10.58 -0.16
C GLU A 161 37.49 -10.07 -0.94
N VAL A 162 37.54 -10.11 -2.27
CA VAL A 162 36.39 -9.85 -3.14
C VAL A 162 35.30 -10.91 -2.93
N LEU A 163 35.66 -12.19 -2.85
CA LEU A 163 34.71 -13.26 -2.55
C LEU A 163 34.07 -13.11 -1.17
N HIS A 164 34.84 -12.67 -0.16
CA HIS A 164 34.29 -12.38 1.17
C HIS A 164 33.30 -11.21 1.14
N ARG A 165 33.61 -10.11 0.43
CA ARG A 165 32.71 -8.96 0.25
C ARG A 165 31.43 -9.31 -0.52
N LEU A 166 31.48 -10.25 -1.45
CA LEU A 166 30.29 -10.76 -2.17
C LEU A 166 29.41 -11.66 -1.28
N HIS A 167 30.03 -12.38 -0.34
CA HIS A 167 29.35 -13.26 0.62
C HIS A 167 28.86 -12.54 1.87
N GLU A 168 29.45 -11.38 2.21
CA GLU A 168 28.90 -10.45 3.19
C GLU A 168 27.53 -9.98 2.68
N SER A 169 26.51 -10.67 3.18
CA SER A 169 25.14 -10.56 2.73
C SER A 169 24.73 -9.09 2.63
N GLN A 170 24.40 -8.65 1.42
CA GLN A 170 23.61 -7.45 1.24
C GLN A 170 22.40 -7.53 2.19
N SER A 171 22.40 -6.71 3.25
CA SER A 171 21.33 -6.61 4.25
C SER A 171 19.99 -6.21 3.62
N ASN A 172 19.99 -5.83 2.34
CA ASN A 172 18.81 -5.59 1.52
C ASN A 172 18.01 -6.87 1.16
N LYS A 173 18.37 -8.07 1.64
CA LYS A 173 17.64 -9.31 1.31
C LYS A 173 16.45 -9.60 2.24
N ASP A 174 16.33 -8.91 3.36
CA ASP A 174 15.31 -9.25 4.36
C ASP A 174 13.89 -8.92 3.88
N PHE A 175 13.69 -7.74 3.25
CA PHE A 175 12.38 -7.37 2.71
C PHE A 175 11.90 -8.31 1.59
N LEU A 176 12.82 -8.86 0.79
CA LEU A 176 12.50 -9.81 -0.28
C LEU A 176 12.00 -11.15 0.27
N ARG A 177 12.50 -11.56 1.45
CA ARG A 177 12.07 -12.80 2.12
C ARG A 177 10.69 -12.66 2.77
N GLU A 178 10.31 -11.44 3.12
CA GLU A 178 9.02 -11.13 3.73
C GLU A 178 7.86 -11.15 2.71
N VAL A 179 8.14 -11.05 1.40
CA VAL A 179 7.11 -11.10 0.35
C VAL A 179 6.72 -12.55 0.05
N ASN A 180 5.60 -13.00 0.62
CA ASN A 180 4.98 -14.30 0.35
C ASN A 180 3.45 -14.24 0.50
N GLU A 181 2.75 -15.32 0.14
CA GLU A 181 1.28 -15.40 0.17
C GLU A 181 0.68 -15.10 1.54
N ASN A 182 1.33 -15.62 2.59
CA ASN A 182 0.83 -15.51 3.95
C ASN A 182 0.96 -14.05 4.42
N ALA A 183 2.11 -13.42 4.15
CA ALA A 183 2.31 -12.01 4.43
C ALA A 183 1.34 -11.12 3.66
N ALA A 184 1.21 -11.32 2.34
CA ALA A 184 0.30 -10.53 1.50
C ALA A 184 -1.17 -10.70 1.92
N GLY A 185 -1.59 -11.94 2.22
CA GLY A 185 -2.93 -12.23 2.72
C GLY A 185 -3.23 -11.54 4.04
N ARG A 186 -2.36 -11.73 5.03
CA ARG A 186 -2.50 -11.14 6.36
C ARG A 186 -2.49 -9.61 6.32
N PHE A 187 -1.63 -9.00 5.50
CA PHE A 187 -1.56 -7.55 5.37
C PHE A 187 -2.81 -6.97 4.68
N TYR A 188 -3.36 -7.67 3.70
CA TYR A 188 -4.66 -7.31 3.13
C TYR A 188 -5.78 -7.40 4.18
N GLU A 189 -5.87 -8.52 4.92
CA GLU A 189 -6.87 -8.72 5.97
C GLU A 189 -6.77 -7.66 7.06
N ALA A 190 -5.55 -7.34 7.53
CA ALA A 190 -5.34 -6.29 8.51
C ALA A 190 -5.75 -4.89 7.99
N ALA A 191 -5.48 -4.59 6.72
CA ALA A 191 -5.93 -3.34 6.10
C ALA A 191 -7.46 -3.28 6.01
N TYR A 192 -8.09 -4.38 5.62
CA TYR A 192 -9.54 -4.53 5.60
C TYR A 192 -10.14 -4.32 6.99
N ASP A 193 -9.61 -5.02 8.01
CA ASP A 193 -10.10 -4.99 9.39
C ASP A 193 -9.96 -3.61 10.03
N VAL A 194 -8.81 -2.94 9.83
CA VAL A 194 -8.64 -1.56 10.31
C VAL A 194 -9.73 -0.67 9.71
N ILE A 195 -9.88 -0.66 8.38
CA ILE A 195 -10.87 0.18 7.70
C ILE A 195 -12.30 -0.14 8.17
N HIS A 196 -12.68 -1.41 8.21
CA HIS A 196 -14.05 -1.81 8.56
C HIS A 196 -14.35 -1.64 10.04
N MET A 197 -13.36 -1.76 10.93
CA MET A 197 -13.54 -1.43 12.35
C MET A 197 -14.02 0.01 12.54
N PHE A 198 -13.47 0.97 11.79
CA PHE A 198 -13.95 2.35 11.82
C PHE A 198 -15.38 2.46 11.26
N ILE A 199 -15.64 1.84 10.11
CA ILE A 199 -16.95 1.92 9.44
C ILE A 199 -18.04 1.32 10.33
N ASP A 200 -17.79 0.15 10.91
CA ASP A 200 -18.74 -0.56 11.77
C ASP A 200 -19.02 0.20 13.07
N THR A 201 -18.00 0.87 13.63
CA THR A 201 -18.14 1.66 14.87
C THR A 201 -18.91 2.95 14.64
N THR A 202 -18.72 3.59 13.49
CA THR A 202 -19.25 4.93 13.22
C THR A 202 -20.51 4.93 12.35
N ASN A 203 -20.77 3.82 11.65
CA ASN A 203 -21.68 3.73 10.51
C ASN A 203 -21.40 4.79 9.42
N LEU A 204 -20.18 5.31 9.39
CA LEU A 204 -19.71 6.25 8.38
C LEU A 204 -18.91 5.50 7.34
N LYS A 205 -19.18 5.78 6.07
CA LYS A 205 -18.35 5.33 4.96
C LYS A 205 -17.62 6.54 4.37
N PRO A 206 -16.41 6.88 4.86
CA PRO A 206 -15.59 7.91 4.25
C PRO A 206 -15.44 7.60 2.76
N ILE A 207 -16.02 8.42 1.89
CA ILE A 207 -15.87 8.27 0.45
C ILE A 207 -14.94 9.36 -0.06
N THR A 208 -14.18 9.01 -1.07
CA THR A 208 -13.39 9.94 -1.83
C THR A 208 -14.33 10.82 -2.66
N SER A 209 -14.59 12.04 -2.20
CA SER A 209 -15.33 13.01 -3.00
C SER A 209 -14.37 13.91 -3.78
N ALA A 210 -14.48 13.91 -5.10
CA ALA A 210 -13.98 15.02 -5.90
C ALA A 210 -14.87 16.23 -5.62
N ILE A 211 -14.33 17.25 -4.96
CA ILE A 211 -15.10 18.48 -4.68
C ILE A 211 -15.15 19.32 -5.96
N TYR A 212 -16.36 19.64 -6.42
CA TYR A 212 -16.59 20.58 -7.52
C TYR A 212 -16.32 22.00 -7.05
N THR A 213 -15.19 22.58 -7.44
CA THR A 213 -15.02 24.03 -7.43
C THR A 213 -15.36 24.57 -8.82
N PRO A 214 -16.51 25.26 -9.00
CA PRO A 214 -16.72 26.03 -10.22
C PRO A 214 -15.63 27.10 -10.27
N GLN A 215 -14.76 27.06 -11.27
CA GLN A 215 -13.86 28.18 -11.51
C GLN A 215 -14.71 29.43 -11.80
N GLY A 216 -14.64 30.39 -10.88
CA GLY A 216 -15.50 31.56 -10.90
C GLY A 216 -14.94 32.74 -10.13
N LYS A 217 -13.80 33.27 -10.58
CA LYS A 217 -13.63 34.68 -10.99
C LYS A 217 -12.22 34.92 -11.53
#